data_AF-A0A1B6AR69-F1
#
_entry.id   AF-A0A1B6AR69-F1
#
_cell.length_a   1.000
_cell.length_b   1.000
_cell.length_c   1.000
_cell.angle_alpha   90.00
_cell.angle_beta   90.00
_cell.angle_gamma   90.00
#
_symmetry.space_group_name_H-M   'P 1'
#
loop_
_entity.id
_entity.type
_entity.pdbx_description
1 polymer ?
#
loop_
_entity_poly.entity_id
_entity_poly.type
_entity_poly.pdbx_seq_one_letter_code
_entity_poly.pdbx_strand_id
1 'polypeptide(L)'
;MPSAGIVPRRAVQLAALLAMMAAFTAQLVGALLPVIPLFIAASVVNLGLDLVLQHKQPGLLAVLGRIRFDVTVRQLLRDMLILVGLLHIDGINPLEEQAPLTITLLLFYGTHFVCQAVAVLVRRSRSLPFVTRNIDATALRLCDAPPRILSRQTGRRLLRFSVPTTVGMMITAITADAYWGGIGLTVSLALSAGGTLYLSTWLLPGKRVADEQQALRWLDTWLAEYRPTVGMYFSGGATSAYQANMWLSTLAALDGNPIIVLRERFMVQKIEATDVPIVCIPKVAHLMRLEHSTLKVLLHPANSGKTSQILRIPSVKHAFTNHGESDKLSSCNPYAKAYDEVWVAGPAAVSATSSPTSASRTRTSSRSAARSWPRSGR
;
A
#
# COMPACT_ATOMS: atom_id res chain seq x y z
N MET A 1 -5.31 24.88 -23.57
CA MET A 1 -5.33 23.45 -23.93
C MET A 1 -4.11 22.77 -23.33
N PRO A 2 -4.28 21.64 -22.63
CA PRO A 2 -4.08 20.35 -23.28
C PRO A 2 -5.10 19.29 -22.81
N SER A 3 -6.10 18.98 -23.63
CA SER A 3 -6.98 17.80 -23.45
C SER A 3 -6.57 16.60 -24.32
N ALA A 4 -5.49 16.74 -25.10
CA ALA A 4 -5.04 15.77 -26.10
C ALA A 4 -4.51 14.43 -25.53
N GLY A 5 -4.38 14.29 -24.20
CA GLY A 5 -3.85 13.08 -23.56
C GLY A 5 -4.89 12.08 -23.02
N ILE A 6 -6.16 12.48 -22.87
CA ILE A 6 -7.16 11.66 -22.14
C ILE A 6 -7.93 10.73 -23.09
N VAL A 7 -8.33 11.26 -24.26
CA VAL A 7 -9.06 10.51 -25.29
C VAL A 7 -8.24 9.34 -25.86
N PRO A 8 -6.94 9.50 -26.24
CA PRO A 8 -6.17 8.37 -26.75
C PRO A 8 -5.93 7.29 -25.70
N ARG A 9 -5.78 7.66 -24.42
CA ARG A 9 -5.62 6.69 -23.33
C ARG A 9 -6.88 5.84 -23.11
N ARG A 10 -8.06 6.45 -23.15
CA ARG A 10 -9.34 5.72 -23.02
C ARG A 10 -9.58 4.80 -24.22
N ALA A 11 -9.25 5.25 -25.43
CA ALA A 11 -9.34 4.42 -26.63
C ALA A 11 -8.42 3.19 -26.55
N VAL A 12 -7.16 3.36 -26.13
CA VAL A 12 -6.21 2.25 -25.93
C VAL A 12 -6.71 1.28 -24.85
N GLN A 13 -7.28 1.79 -23.75
CA GLN A 13 -7.84 0.95 -22.69
C GLN A 13 -9.03 0.13 -23.19
N LEU A 14 -9.95 0.76 -23.93
CA LEU A 14 -11.11 0.07 -24.49
C LEU A 14 -10.69 -0.97 -25.54
N ALA A 15 -9.73 -0.64 -26.40
CA ALA A 15 -9.15 -1.59 -27.35
C ALA A 15 -8.50 -2.79 -26.65
N ALA A 16 -7.76 -2.57 -25.55
CA ALA A 16 -7.16 -3.66 -24.78
C ALA A 16 -8.21 -4.57 -24.13
N LEU A 17 -9.31 -4.00 -23.62
CA LEU A 17 -10.42 -4.79 -23.06
C LEU A 17 -11.17 -5.57 -24.14
N LEU A 18 -11.44 -4.96 -25.29
CA LEU A 18 -12.05 -5.64 -26.43
C LEU A 18 -11.15 -6.76 -26.97
N ALA A 19 -9.85 -6.52 -27.07
CA ALA A 19 -8.89 -7.55 -27.47
C ALA A 19 -8.88 -8.74 -26.49
N MET A 20 -8.96 -8.47 -25.18
CA MET A 20 -9.07 -9.52 -24.16
C MET A 20 -10.36 -10.33 -24.31
N MET A 21 -11.50 -9.66 -24.47
CA MET A 21 -12.78 -10.33 -24.70
C MET A 21 -12.75 -11.17 -25.97
N ALA A 22 -12.27 -10.61 -27.08
CA ALA A 22 -12.14 -11.30 -28.36
C ALA A 22 -11.22 -12.52 -28.24
N ALA A 23 -10.10 -12.43 -27.51
CA ALA A 23 -9.19 -13.54 -27.29
C ALA A 23 -9.82 -14.64 -26.41
N PHE A 24 -10.59 -14.31 -25.37
CA PHE A 24 -11.36 -15.32 -24.62
C PHE A 24 -12.45 -15.98 -25.48
N THR A 25 -13.17 -15.21 -26.29
CA THR A 25 -14.17 -15.76 -27.22
C THR A 25 -13.53 -16.65 -28.27
N ALA A 26 -12.40 -16.23 -28.86
CA ALA A 26 -11.65 -17.04 -29.83
C ALA A 26 -11.11 -18.33 -29.20
N GLN A 27 -10.64 -18.27 -27.94
CA GLN A 27 -10.18 -19.45 -27.22
C GLN A 27 -11.33 -20.44 -26.96
N LEU A 28 -12.51 -19.94 -26.56
CA LEU A 28 -13.71 -20.75 -26.38
C LEU A 28 -14.16 -21.40 -27.70
N VAL A 29 -14.23 -20.63 -28.78
CA VAL A 29 -14.62 -21.14 -30.11
C VAL A 29 -13.61 -22.18 -30.60
N GLY A 30 -12.32 -21.92 -30.45
CA GLY A 30 -11.26 -22.88 -30.81
C GLY A 30 -11.33 -24.17 -29.99
N ALA A 31 -11.70 -24.08 -28.71
CA ALA A 31 -11.87 -25.24 -27.83
C ALA A 31 -13.14 -26.06 -28.14
N LEU A 32 -14.25 -25.41 -28.53
CA LEU A 32 -15.52 -26.08 -28.83
C LEU A 32 -15.63 -26.63 -30.27
N LEU A 33 -14.97 -25.98 -31.24
CA LEU A 33 -14.95 -26.39 -32.66
C LEU A 33 -13.66 -27.14 -33.06
N PRO A 34 -12.97 -27.77 -32.10
CA PRO A 34 -11.57 -28.22 -32.14
C PRO A 34 -10.62 -27.57 -33.17
N VAL A 35 -10.68 -26.25 -33.36
CA VAL A 35 -9.75 -25.56 -34.29
C VAL A 35 -8.43 -25.29 -33.58
N ILE A 36 -7.54 -26.29 -33.57
CA ILE A 36 -6.27 -26.29 -32.81
C ILE A 36 -5.44 -25.01 -33.00
N PRO A 37 -5.19 -24.50 -34.23
CA PRO A 37 -4.40 -23.27 -34.41
C PRO A 37 -5.05 -22.03 -33.78
N LEU A 38 -6.38 -21.92 -33.88
CA LEU A 38 -7.14 -20.82 -33.27
C LEU A 38 -7.08 -20.90 -31.74
N PHE A 39 -7.28 -22.09 -31.19
CA PHE A 39 -7.21 -22.35 -29.77
C PHE A 39 -5.82 -22.01 -29.18
N ILE A 40 -4.74 -22.43 -29.84
CA ILE A 40 -3.37 -22.13 -29.41
C ILE A 40 -3.10 -20.63 -29.51
N ALA A 41 -3.37 -20.01 -30.65
CA ALA A 41 -3.13 -18.59 -30.87
C ALA A 41 -3.90 -17.74 -29.85
N ALA A 42 -5.17 -18.04 -29.62
CA ALA A 42 -6.01 -17.32 -28.66
C ALA A 42 -5.52 -17.51 -27.22
N SER A 43 -5.09 -18.71 -26.83
CA SER A 43 -4.54 -18.99 -25.49
C SER A 43 -3.24 -18.22 -25.23
N VAL A 44 -2.34 -18.19 -26.22
CA VAL A 44 -1.08 -17.43 -26.17
C VAL A 44 -1.36 -15.93 -26.10
N VAL A 45 -2.27 -15.41 -26.91
CA VAL A 45 -2.68 -14.00 -26.90
C VAL A 45 -3.30 -13.63 -25.55
N ASN A 46 -4.17 -14.47 -24.98
CA ASN A 46 -4.78 -14.24 -23.68
C ASN A 46 -3.74 -14.11 -22.57
N LEU A 47 -2.80 -15.05 -22.47
CA LEU A 47 -1.74 -15.00 -21.48
C LEU A 47 -0.79 -13.82 -21.70
N GLY A 48 -0.38 -13.59 -22.94
CA GLY A 48 0.50 -12.48 -23.31
C GLY A 48 -0.10 -11.11 -22.98
N LEU A 49 -1.38 -10.91 -23.32
CA LEU A 49 -2.10 -9.67 -23.02
C LEU A 49 -2.21 -9.44 -21.51
N ASP A 50 -2.54 -10.48 -20.73
CA ASP A 50 -2.58 -10.37 -19.27
C ASP A 50 -1.21 -9.99 -18.68
N LEU A 51 -0.13 -10.64 -19.14
CA LEU A 51 1.23 -10.34 -18.67
C LEU A 51 1.64 -8.89 -19.00
N VAL A 52 1.35 -8.44 -20.22
CA VAL A 52 1.66 -7.08 -20.68
C VAL A 52 0.84 -6.05 -19.91
N LEU A 53 -0.47 -6.25 -19.75
CA LEU A 53 -1.34 -5.32 -19.02
C LEU A 53 -1.02 -5.27 -17.53
N GLN A 54 -0.67 -6.40 -16.91
CA GLN A 54 -0.25 -6.46 -15.50
C GLN A 54 1.05 -5.69 -15.24
N HIS A 55 1.91 -5.56 -16.26
CA HIS A 55 3.14 -4.79 -16.21
C HIS A 55 2.91 -3.30 -16.54
N LYS A 56 2.29 -3.00 -17.68
CA LYS A 56 2.17 -1.64 -18.24
C LYS A 56 0.95 -0.86 -17.73
N GLN A 57 -0.18 -1.52 -17.46
CA GLN A 57 -1.45 -0.86 -17.13
C GLN A 57 -2.20 -1.53 -15.96
N PRO A 58 -1.60 -1.66 -14.76
CA PRO A 58 -2.25 -2.31 -13.62
C PRO A 58 -3.54 -1.61 -13.16
N GLY A 59 -3.67 -0.30 -13.41
CA GLY A 59 -4.88 0.46 -13.10
C GLY A 59 -6.10 0.06 -13.94
N LEU A 60 -5.88 -0.36 -15.20
CA LEU A 60 -6.96 -0.88 -16.05
C LEU A 60 -7.50 -2.20 -15.49
N LEU A 61 -6.60 -3.11 -15.13
CA LEU A 61 -6.97 -4.41 -14.54
C LEU A 61 -7.65 -4.26 -13.17
N ALA A 62 -7.36 -3.19 -12.42
CA ALA A 62 -8.03 -2.90 -11.17
C ALA A 62 -9.53 -2.59 -11.37
N VAL A 63 -9.94 -2.06 -12.54
CA VAL A 63 -11.35 -1.86 -12.87
C VAL A 63 -12.04 -3.21 -13.07
N LEU A 64 -11.40 -4.15 -13.77
CA LEU A 64 -11.92 -5.51 -13.96
C LEU A 64 -12.10 -6.25 -12.63
N GLY A 65 -11.20 -6.01 -11.67
CA GLY A 65 -11.36 -6.54 -10.31
C GLY A 65 -12.63 -6.07 -9.60
N ARG A 66 -13.19 -4.90 -9.94
CA ARG A 66 -14.44 -4.41 -9.33
C ARG A 66 -15.68 -5.20 -9.75
N ILE A 67 -15.64 -5.79 -10.94
CA ILE A 67 -16.71 -6.67 -11.47
C ILE A 67 -16.38 -8.16 -11.24
N ARG A 68 -15.47 -8.47 -10.32
CA ARG A 68 -14.99 -9.83 -10.01
C ARG A 68 -14.27 -10.54 -11.17
N PHE A 69 -13.90 -9.83 -12.23
CA PHE A 69 -13.08 -10.37 -13.31
C PHE A 69 -11.59 -10.13 -13.05
N ASP A 70 -11.14 -10.53 -11.85
CA ASP A 70 -9.76 -10.37 -11.43
C ASP A 70 -8.84 -11.40 -12.10
N VAL A 71 -7.54 -11.28 -11.82
CA VAL A 71 -6.50 -12.14 -12.39
C VAL A 71 -6.70 -13.63 -12.10
N THR A 72 -7.26 -13.98 -10.94
CA THR A 72 -7.51 -15.37 -10.56
C THR A 72 -8.64 -15.93 -11.40
N VAL A 73 -9.74 -15.19 -11.54
CA VAL A 73 -10.88 -15.60 -12.37
C VAL A 73 -10.47 -15.72 -13.84
N ARG A 74 -9.69 -14.77 -14.37
CA ARG A 74 -9.20 -14.83 -15.75
C ARG A 74 -8.27 -16.02 -16.00
N GLN A 75 -7.35 -16.30 -15.07
CA GLN A 75 -6.47 -17.45 -15.17
C GLN A 75 -7.25 -18.77 -15.06
N LEU A 76 -8.20 -18.88 -14.13
CA LEU A 76 -9.08 -20.06 -14.00
C LEU A 76 -9.90 -20.29 -15.27
N LEU A 77 -10.51 -19.23 -15.81
CA LEU A 77 -11.26 -19.31 -17.07
C LEU A 77 -10.35 -19.81 -18.21
N ARG A 78 -9.14 -19.27 -18.32
CA ARG A 78 -8.16 -19.72 -19.32
C ARG A 78 -7.82 -21.19 -19.15
N ASP A 79 -7.46 -21.63 -17.95
CA ASP A 79 -7.04 -23.00 -17.69
C ASP A 79 -8.22 -23.99 -17.86
N MET A 80 -9.44 -23.59 -17.52
CA MET A 80 -10.65 -24.36 -17.80
C MET A 80 -10.90 -24.52 -19.31
N LEU A 81 -10.81 -23.44 -20.08
CA LEU A 81 -10.93 -23.50 -21.54
C LEU A 81 -9.82 -24.35 -22.16
N ILE A 82 -8.61 -24.33 -21.57
CA ILE A 82 -7.51 -25.20 -22.02
C ILE A 82 -7.84 -26.67 -21.78
N LEU A 83 -8.30 -27.03 -20.58
CA LEU A 83 -8.70 -28.41 -20.27
C LEU A 83 -9.86 -28.90 -21.13
N VAL A 84 -10.83 -28.04 -21.42
CA VAL A 84 -11.93 -28.34 -22.35
C VAL A 84 -11.43 -28.51 -23.78
N GLY A 85 -10.50 -27.67 -24.24
CA GLY A 85 -9.90 -27.80 -25.57
C GLY A 85 -9.14 -29.11 -25.74
N LEU A 86 -8.37 -29.52 -24.71
CA LEU A 86 -7.62 -30.78 -24.73
C LEU A 86 -8.52 -32.03 -24.77
N LEU A 87 -9.74 -31.98 -24.22
CA LEU A 87 -10.72 -33.08 -24.33
C LEU A 87 -11.15 -33.40 -25.76
N HIS A 88 -11.07 -32.41 -26.65
CA HIS A 88 -11.52 -32.53 -28.04
C HIS A 88 -10.37 -32.89 -28.99
N ILE A 89 -9.16 -33.12 -28.49
CA ILE A 89 -8.02 -33.56 -29.30
C ILE A 89 -7.96 -35.08 -29.28
N ASP A 90 -8.07 -35.67 -30.47
CA ASP A 90 -7.96 -37.12 -30.65
C ASP A 90 -6.58 -37.61 -30.17
N GLY A 91 -6.57 -38.64 -29.31
CA GLY A 91 -5.35 -39.27 -28.80
C GLY A 91 -5.06 -39.06 -27.31
N ILE A 92 -5.74 -38.11 -26.65
CA ILE A 92 -5.58 -37.88 -25.20
C ILE A 92 -6.64 -38.67 -24.43
N ASN A 93 -6.22 -39.63 -23.59
CA ASN A 93 -7.15 -40.44 -22.79
C ASN A 93 -7.71 -39.61 -21.61
N PRO A 94 -9.04 -39.40 -21.51
CA PRO A 94 -9.62 -38.57 -20.45
C PRO A 94 -9.32 -39.05 -19.02
N LEU A 95 -9.23 -40.36 -18.80
CA LEU A 95 -9.04 -40.92 -17.45
C LEU A 95 -7.56 -41.05 -17.09
N GLU A 96 -6.73 -41.52 -18.03
CA GLU A 96 -5.32 -41.81 -17.74
C GLU A 96 -4.42 -40.58 -17.85
N GLU A 97 -4.71 -39.68 -18.79
CA GLU A 97 -3.83 -38.54 -19.08
C GLU A 97 -4.39 -37.24 -18.53
N GLN A 98 -5.69 -37.00 -18.66
CA GLN A 98 -6.26 -35.70 -18.27
C GLN A 98 -6.58 -35.58 -16.77
N ALA A 99 -6.98 -36.65 -16.11
CA ALA A 99 -7.25 -36.61 -14.67
C ALA A 99 -6.00 -36.20 -13.85
N PRO A 100 -4.78 -36.74 -14.11
CA PRO A 100 -3.56 -36.26 -13.47
C PRO A 100 -3.25 -34.78 -13.73
N LEU A 101 -3.47 -34.28 -14.95
CA LEU A 101 -3.29 -32.85 -15.28
C LEU A 101 -4.24 -31.98 -14.45
N THR A 102 -5.51 -32.39 -14.36
CA THR A 102 -6.53 -31.65 -13.60
C THR A 102 -6.21 -31.65 -12.10
N ILE A 103 -5.85 -32.81 -11.52
CA ILE A 103 -5.45 -32.91 -10.11
C ILE A 103 -4.24 -32.02 -9.83
N THR A 104 -3.22 -32.07 -10.69
CA THR A 104 -2.00 -31.28 -10.53
C THR A 104 -2.27 -29.78 -10.65
N LEU A 105 -3.17 -29.37 -11.56
CA LEU A 105 -3.62 -27.99 -11.67
C LEU A 105 -4.34 -27.53 -10.39
N LEU A 106 -5.21 -28.37 -9.82
CA LEU A 106 -5.88 -28.07 -8.55
C LEU A 106 -4.87 -27.94 -7.39
N LEU A 107 -3.85 -28.80 -7.35
CA LEU A 107 -2.75 -28.68 -6.38
C LEU A 107 -1.95 -27.39 -6.58
N PHE A 108 -1.72 -26.96 -7.81
CA PHE A 108 -1.08 -25.68 -8.10
C PHE A 108 -1.90 -24.49 -7.54
N TYR A 109 -3.22 -24.48 -7.74
CA TYR A 109 -4.07 -23.45 -7.12
C TYR A 109 -4.10 -23.56 -5.60
N GLY A 110 -4.16 -24.77 -5.04
CA GLY A 110 -4.07 -25.00 -3.60
C GLY A 110 -2.81 -24.40 -3.00
N THR A 111 -1.63 -24.71 -3.58
CA THR A 111 -0.36 -24.13 -3.15
C THR A 111 -0.31 -22.61 -3.33
N HIS A 112 -0.94 -22.06 -4.38
CA HIS A 112 -1.06 -20.62 -4.55
C HIS A 112 -1.83 -19.95 -3.40
N PHE A 113 -2.97 -20.52 -2.97
CA PHE A 113 -3.75 -19.99 -1.86
C PHE A 113 -3.03 -20.15 -0.52
N VAL A 114 -2.34 -21.28 -0.29
CA VAL A 114 -1.46 -21.45 0.88
C VAL A 114 -0.36 -20.38 0.88
N CYS A 115 0.29 -20.13 -0.25
CA CYS A 115 1.28 -19.07 -0.39
C CYS A 115 0.70 -17.69 -0.04
N GLN A 116 -0.55 -17.42 -0.41
CA GLN A 116 -1.24 -16.18 -0.04
C GLN A 116 -1.51 -16.09 1.47
N ALA A 117 -1.95 -17.18 2.11
CA ALA A 117 -2.16 -17.24 3.54
C ALA A 117 -0.85 -17.02 4.31
N VAL A 118 0.23 -17.71 3.92
CA VAL A 118 1.57 -17.52 4.47
C VAL A 118 2.04 -16.06 4.29
N ALA A 119 1.83 -15.47 3.10
CA ALA A 119 2.16 -14.07 2.87
C ALA A 119 1.40 -13.11 3.80
N VAL A 120 0.12 -13.38 4.10
CA VAL A 120 -0.65 -12.60 5.10
C VAL A 120 -0.05 -12.74 6.49
N LEU A 121 0.26 -13.97 6.92
CA LEU A 121 0.86 -14.25 8.23
C LEU A 121 2.21 -13.55 8.38
N VAL A 122 3.10 -13.68 7.40
CA VAL A 122 4.42 -13.03 7.36
C VAL A 122 4.28 -11.50 7.40
N ARG A 123 3.28 -10.91 6.73
CA ARG A 123 3.05 -9.45 6.79
C ARG A 123 2.57 -9.01 8.17
N ARG A 124 1.68 -9.78 8.81
CA ARG A 124 1.16 -9.48 10.15
C ARG A 124 2.23 -9.61 11.23
N SER A 125 3.08 -10.64 11.15
CA SER A 125 4.14 -10.87 12.13
C SER A 125 5.29 -9.87 12.04
N ARG A 126 5.41 -9.14 10.93
CA ARG A 126 6.49 -8.18 10.66
C ARG A 126 6.04 -6.72 10.66
N SER A 127 4.75 -6.45 10.85
CA SER A 127 4.24 -5.08 10.88
C SER A 127 4.42 -4.48 12.26
N LEU A 128 5.51 -3.73 12.46
CA LEU A 128 5.72 -2.94 13.67
C LEU A 128 4.60 -1.92 13.90
N PRO A 129 4.23 -1.60 15.15
CA PRO A 129 3.15 -0.65 15.45
C PRO A 129 3.43 0.78 14.98
N PHE A 130 4.69 1.14 14.72
CA PHE A 130 5.14 2.44 14.21
C PHE A 130 6.12 2.26 13.03
N VAL A 131 6.54 3.38 12.42
CA VAL A 131 7.63 3.46 11.45
C VAL A 131 8.56 4.59 11.88
N THR A 132 9.87 4.37 11.86
CA THR A 132 10.86 5.39 12.20
C THR A 132 11.66 5.83 10.98
N ARG A 133 12.23 7.04 11.05
CA ARG A 133 13.30 7.53 10.16
C ARG A 133 14.24 8.39 10.99
N ASN A 134 15.54 8.35 10.71
CA ASN A 134 16.57 9.04 11.49
C ASN A 134 16.61 8.60 12.97
N ILE A 135 16.31 7.33 13.23
CA ILE A 135 16.37 6.71 14.55
C ILE A 135 17.04 5.35 14.38
N ASP A 136 18.07 5.06 15.18
CA ASP A 136 18.67 3.74 15.20
C ASP A 136 17.72 2.72 15.82
N ALA A 137 17.11 1.89 14.95
CA ALA A 137 16.17 0.85 15.32
C ALA A 137 16.80 -0.56 15.30
N THR A 138 18.13 -0.67 15.34
CA THR A 138 18.85 -1.96 15.25
C THR A 138 18.44 -2.93 16.36
N ALA A 139 18.14 -2.42 17.55
CA ALA A 139 17.64 -3.21 18.67
C ALA A 139 16.32 -3.96 18.39
N LEU A 140 15.53 -3.53 17.40
CA LEU A 140 14.30 -4.22 16.98
C LEU A 140 14.54 -5.44 16.07
N ARG A 141 15.81 -5.77 15.77
CA ARG A 141 16.22 -6.92 14.94
C ARG A 141 15.49 -6.98 13.60
N LEU A 142 15.47 -5.85 12.90
CA LEU A 142 14.85 -5.74 11.57
C LEU A 142 15.61 -6.63 10.58
N CYS A 143 14.95 -7.67 10.07
CA CYS A 143 15.49 -8.50 8.98
C CYS A 143 15.00 -8.00 7.62
N ASP A 144 15.68 -8.40 6.55
CA ASP A 144 15.25 -8.08 5.18
C ASP A 144 13.83 -8.58 4.86
N ALA A 145 13.14 -7.78 4.05
CA ALA A 145 11.79 -8.10 3.61
C ALA A 145 11.77 -9.25 2.60
N PRO A 146 10.77 -10.15 2.63
CA PRO A 146 10.64 -11.20 1.64
C PRO A 146 10.41 -10.63 0.23
N PRO A 147 10.84 -11.35 -0.84
CA PRO A 147 10.66 -10.91 -2.21
C PRO A 147 9.22 -10.48 -2.50
N ARG A 148 9.07 -9.31 -3.14
CA ARG A 148 7.76 -8.70 -3.38
C ARG A 148 6.83 -9.59 -4.20
N ILE A 149 7.38 -10.42 -5.10
CA ILE A 149 6.59 -11.35 -5.91
C ILE A 149 5.85 -12.36 -5.05
N LEU A 150 6.48 -12.89 -4.00
CA LEU A 150 5.87 -13.86 -3.08
C LEU A 150 4.98 -13.16 -2.05
N SER A 151 5.41 -12.00 -1.53
CA SER A 151 4.81 -11.39 -0.35
C SER A 151 3.74 -10.32 -0.62
N ARG A 152 3.73 -9.66 -1.78
CA ARG A 152 2.83 -8.53 -2.06
C ARG A 152 2.17 -8.54 -3.44
N GLN A 153 2.71 -9.29 -4.40
CA GLN A 153 2.24 -9.27 -5.79
C GLN A 153 1.51 -10.56 -6.17
N THR A 154 0.48 -10.95 -5.41
CA THR A 154 -0.29 -12.19 -5.59
C THR A 154 -0.70 -12.44 -7.05
N GLY A 155 -1.28 -11.43 -7.72
CA GLY A 155 -1.70 -11.56 -9.12
C GLY A 155 -0.55 -11.78 -10.10
N ARG A 156 0.58 -11.09 -9.91
CA ARG A 156 1.78 -11.29 -10.74
C ARG A 156 2.41 -12.65 -10.50
N ARG A 157 2.36 -13.14 -9.26
CA ARG A 157 2.84 -14.47 -8.88
C ARG A 157 2.02 -15.55 -9.59
N LEU A 158 0.69 -15.46 -9.53
CA LEU A 158 -0.20 -16.41 -10.19
C LEU A 158 0.11 -16.49 -11.68
N LEU A 159 0.06 -15.36 -12.39
CA LEU A 159 0.28 -15.31 -13.84
C LEU A 159 1.67 -15.81 -14.25
N ARG A 160 2.73 -15.43 -13.54
CA ARG A 160 4.09 -15.85 -13.88
C ARG A 160 4.32 -17.33 -13.61
N PHE A 161 3.76 -17.83 -12.52
CA PHE A 161 3.92 -19.23 -12.15
C PHE A 161 2.99 -20.14 -12.97
N SER A 162 1.96 -19.62 -13.64
CA SER A 162 1.13 -20.38 -14.57
C SER A 162 1.65 -20.42 -16.01
N VAL A 163 2.66 -19.61 -16.36
CA VAL A 163 3.27 -19.62 -17.70
C VAL A 163 3.74 -21.03 -18.11
N PRO A 164 4.48 -21.78 -17.28
CA PRO A 164 4.91 -23.13 -17.66
C PRO A 164 3.74 -24.08 -17.92
N THR A 165 2.67 -23.98 -17.13
CA THR A 165 1.43 -24.72 -17.34
C THR A 165 0.84 -24.42 -18.71
N THR A 166 0.60 -23.15 -19.03
CA THR A 166 0.01 -22.79 -20.33
C THR A 166 0.91 -23.23 -21.48
N VAL A 167 2.23 -23.02 -21.40
CA VAL A 167 3.18 -23.45 -22.44
C VAL A 167 3.15 -24.97 -22.62
N GLY A 168 3.22 -25.74 -21.54
CA GLY A 168 3.16 -27.20 -21.58
C GLY A 168 1.87 -27.72 -22.22
N MET A 169 0.72 -27.14 -21.83
CA MET A 169 -0.59 -27.52 -22.38
C MET A 169 -0.74 -27.13 -23.86
N MET A 170 -0.12 -26.03 -24.30
CA MET A 170 -0.09 -25.69 -25.73
C MET A 170 0.79 -26.64 -26.53
N ILE A 171 1.92 -27.08 -25.98
CA ILE A 171 2.76 -28.10 -26.63
C ILE A 171 1.99 -29.42 -26.72
N THR A 172 1.31 -29.84 -25.65
CA THR A 172 0.42 -31.02 -25.69
C THR A 172 -0.64 -30.89 -26.78
N ALA A 173 -1.23 -29.71 -26.99
CA ALA A 173 -2.21 -29.50 -28.06
C ALA A 173 -1.60 -29.62 -29.47
N ILE A 174 -0.29 -29.40 -29.62
CA ILE A 174 0.44 -29.54 -30.90
C ILE A 174 0.88 -30.99 -31.12
N THR A 175 1.38 -31.66 -30.07
CA THR A 175 2.00 -32.98 -30.17
C THR A 175 1.02 -34.13 -29.91
N ALA A 176 -0.18 -33.83 -29.42
CA ALA A 176 -1.14 -34.80 -28.88
C ALA A 176 -0.52 -35.71 -27.79
N ASP A 177 0.45 -35.18 -27.04
CA ASP A 177 1.16 -35.91 -25.99
C ASP A 177 1.03 -35.16 -24.66
N ALA A 178 0.29 -35.75 -23.72
CA ALA A 178 0.02 -35.18 -22.40
C ALA A 178 1.27 -35.00 -21.52
N TYR A 179 2.39 -35.65 -21.87
CA TYR A 179 3.65 -35.54 -21.16
C TYR A 179 4.12 -34.07 -21.02
N TRP A 180 3.97 -33.27 -22.07
CA TRP A 180 4.38 -31.85 -22.07
C TRP A 180 3.54 -30.98 -21.12
N GLY A 181 2.22 -31.21 -21.07
CA GLY A 181 1.31 -30.60 -20.11
C GLY A 181 1.69 -30.97 -18.67
N GLY A 182 2.06 -32.24 -18.45
CA GLY A 182 2.56 -32.75 -17.17
C GLY A 182 3.83 -32.05 -16.70
N ILE A 183 4.82 -31.88 -17.58
CA ILE A 183 6.05 -31.10 -17.29
C ILE A 183 5.68 -29.66 -16.91
N GLY A 184 4.89 -28.98 -17.75
CA GLY A 184 4.50 -27.59 -17.51
C GLY A 184 3.84 -27.39 -16.14
N LEU A 185 2.88 -28.26 -15.80
CA LEU A 185 2.20 -28.25 -14.51
C LEU A 185 3.13 -28.55 -13.33
N THR A 186 4.02 -29.54 -13.48
CA THR A 186 4.98 -29.91 -12.44
C THR A 186 5.94 -28.76 -12.13
N VAL A 187 6.43 -28.07 -13.17
CA VAL A 187 7.27 -26.87 -13.01
C VAL A 187 6.50 -25.75 -12.28
N SER A 188 5.26 -25.47 -12.69
CA SER A 188 4.41 -24.47 -12.03
C SER A 188 4.15 -24.80 -10.56
N LEU A 189 3.85 -26.07 -10.27
CA LEU A 189 3.63 -26.57 -8.91
C LEU A 189 4.91 -26.46 -8.06
N ALA A 190 6.06 -26.86 -8.60
CA ALA A 190 7.35 -26.76 -7.93
C ALA A 190 7.71 -25.30 -7.61
N LEU A 191 7.48 -24.36 -8.54
CA LEU A 191 7.67 -22.93 -8.30
C LEU A 191 6.76 -22.40 -7.19
N SER A 192 5.48 -22.78 -7.21
CA SER A 192 4.49 -22.36 -6.21
C SER A 192 4.80 -22.94 -4.81
N ALA A 193 5.08 -24.24 -4.74
CA ALA A 193 5.42 -24.93 -3.50
C ALA A 193 6.77 -24.45 -2.94
N GLY A 194 7.82 -24.39 -3.76
CA GLY A 194 9.14 -23.89 -3.38
C GLY A 194 9.09 -22.43 -2.93
N GLY A 195 8.35 -21.57 -3.65
CA GLY A 195 8.13 -20.18 -3.25
C GLY A 195 7.37 -20.06 -1.92
N THR A 196 6.44 -20.97 -1.64
CA THR A 196 5.71 -21.04 -0.36
C THR A 196 6.63 -21.45 0.77
N LEU A 197 7.41 -22.53 0.60
CA LEU A 197 8.38 -23.01 1.59
C LEU A 197 9.43 -21.93 1.90
N TYR A 198 9.96 -21.29 0.86
CA TYR A 198 10.91 -20.18 1.03
C TYR A 198 10.29 -19.03 1.81
N LEU A 199 9.06 -18.61 1.48
CA LEU A 199 8.36 -17.55 2.20
C LEU A 199 8.06 -17.91 3.66
N SER A 200 7.77 -19.19 3.96
CA SER A 200 7.57 -19.68 5.32
C SER A 200 8.80 -19.54 6.20
N THR A 201 10.01 -19.43 5.63
CA THR A 201 11.23 -19.18 6.43
C THR A 201 11.17 -17.88 7.23
N TRP A 202 10.37 -16.89 6.83
CA TRP A 202 10.15 -15.65 7.59
C TRP A 202 9.27 -15.81 8.83
N LEU A 203 8.67 -17.00 9.03
CA LEU A 203 7.97 -17.35 10.26
C LEU A 203 8.88 -18.04 11.28
N LEU A 204 10.11 -18.39 10.90
CA LEU A 204 11.10 -19.02 11.78
C LEU A 204 11.64 -18.02 12.80
N PRO A 205 11.98 -18.47 14.03
CA PRO A 205 12.47 -17.59 15.11
C PRO A 205 13.61 -16.66 14.70
N GLY A 206 14.56 -17.14 13.88
CA GLY A 206 15.71 -16.34 13.45
C GLY A 206 15.38 -15.15 12.52
N LYS A 207 14.19 -15.10 11.92
CA LYS A 207 13.74 -13.99 11.05
C LYS A 207 12.54 -13.22 11.62
N ARG A 208 12.12 -13.55 12.86
CA ARG A 208 11.01 -12.86 13.54
C ARG A 208 11.48 -11.49 14.01
N VAL A 209 10.63 -10.49 13.75
CA VAL A 209 10.81 -9.13 14.25
C VAL A 209 10.23 -9.05 15.66
N ALA A 210 10.64 -8.04 16.44
CA ALA A 210 10.03 -7.71 17.72
C ALA A 210 8.49 -7.68 17.63
N ASP A 211 7.82 -8.30 18.61
CA ASP A 211 6.36 -8.23 18.72
C ASP A 211 5.88 -6.80 19.05
N GLU A 212 4.56 -6.60 19.01
CA GLU A 212 3.97 -5.27 19.26
C GLU A 212 4.34 -4.71 20.64
N GLN A 213 4.34 -5.53 21.69
CA GLN A 213 4.65 -5.07 23.04
C GLN A 213 6.13 -4.74 23.20
N GLN A 214 7.02 -5.58 22.68
CA GLN A 214 8.47 -5.36 22.65
C GLN A 214 8.80 -4.08 21.89
N ALA A 215 8.21 -3.89 20.71
CA ALA A 215 8.40 -2.68 19.91
C ALA A 215 7.93 -1.42 20.65
N LEU A 216 6.77 -1.49 21.31
CA LEU A 216 6.27 -0.36 22.09
C LEU A 216 7.13 -0.07 23.34
N ARG A 217 7.59 -1.09 24.07
CA ARG A 217 8.54 -0.88 25.18
C ARG A 217 9.85 -0.26 24.71
N TRP A 218 10.34 -0.69 23.57
CA TRP A 218 11.50 -0.07 22.93
C TRP A 218 11.23 1.41 22.60
N LEU A 219 10.04 1.74 22.08
CA LEU A 219 9.68 3.13 21.79
C LEU A 219 9.62 4.00 23.05
N ASP A 220 9.10 3.49 24.17
CA ASP A 220 9.14 4.23 25.44
C ASP A 220 10.57 4.50 25.90
N THR A 221 11.41 3.47 25.82
CA THR A 221 12.81 3.55 26.23
C THR A 221 13.53 4.60 25.40
N TRP A 222 13.32 4.55 24.08
CA TRP A 222 13.89 5.54 23.16
C TRP A 222 13.37 6.95 23.42
N LEU A 223 12.06 7.13 23.67
CA LEU A 223 11.50 8.45 24.04
C LEU A 223 12.05 8.97 25.37
N ALA A 224 12.29 8.09 26.35
CA ALA A 224 12.84 8.44 27.64
C ALA A 224 14.33 8.83 27.56
N GLU A 225 15.09 8.19 26.66
CA GLU A 225 16.50 8.49 26.40
C GLU A 225 16.67 9.75 25.54
N TYR A 226 15.94 9.84 24.43
CA TYR A 226 15.99 10.99 23.51
C TYR A 226 15.46 12.27 24.16
N ARG A 227 14.52 12.16 25.12
CA ARG A 227 13.94 13.29 25.86
C ARG A 227 13.47 14.43 24.93
N PRO A 228 12.48 14.18 24.05
CA PRO A 228 12.01 15.20 23.12
C PRO A 228 11.48 16.42 23.88
N THR A 229 11.74 17.63 23.36
CA THR A 229 11.31 18.90 23.99
C THR A 229 10.19 19.55 23.21
N VAL A 230 10.38 19.67 21.89
CA VAL A 230 9.43 20.23 20.92
C VAL A 230 9.19 19.19 19.83
N GLY A 231 7.98 19.10 19.32
CA GLY A 231 7.71 18.26 18.16
C GLY A 231 6.79 18.91 17.15
N MET A 232 6.78 18.37 15.95
CA MET A 232 5.79 18.69 14.92
C MET A 232 4.91 17.48 14.71
N TYR A 233 3.60 17.66 14.87
CA TYR A 233 2.63 16.64 14.53
C TYR A 233 2.06 16.91 13.15
N PHE A 234 2.09 15.89 12.28
CA PHE A 234 1.49 15.99 10.96
C PHE A 234 0.65 14.77 10.58
N SER A 235 -0.50 15.07 9.98
CA SER A 235 -1.46 14.11 9.48
C SER A 235 -2.15 14.71 8.26
N GLY A 236 -2.25 13.95 7.17
CA GLY A 236 -2.79 14.48 5.93
C GLY A 236 -2.72 13.54 4.74
N GLY A 237 -3.17 14.02 3.58
CA GLY A 237 -3.08 13.31 2.30
C GLY A 237 -1.68 13.40 1.68
N ALA A 238 -1.40 12.58 0.67
CA ALA A 238 -0.09 12.59 0.02
C ALA A 238 0.26 13.95 -0.64
N THR A 239 -0.74 14.73 -1.05
CA THR A 239 -0.56 16.06 -1.65
C THR A 239 -0.32 17.17 -0.64
N SER A 240 -0.53 16.94 0.65
CA SER A 240 -0.34 17.96 1.69
C SER A 240 1.04 17.90 2.35
N ALA A 241 1.94 16.99 1.94
CA ALA A 241 3.25 16.83 2.56
C ALA A 241 4.11 18.12 2.58
N TYR A 242 3.93 19.00 1.59
CA TYR A 242 4.62 20.30 1.53
C TYR A 242 4.41 21.13 2.80
N GLN A 243 3.22 21.01 3.43
CA GLN A 243 2.86 21.74 4.65
C GLN A 243 3.78 21.37 5.81
N ALA A 244 4.19 20.11 5.91
CA ALA A 244 5.18 19.67 6.89
C ALA A 244 6.61 20.02 6.45
N ASN A 245 6.92 19.88 5.16
CA ASN A 245 8.26 20.14 4.63
C ASN A 245 8.73 21.58 4.84
N MET A 246 7.82 22.56 4.77
CA MET A 246 8.12 23.98 5.03
C MET A 246 8.68 24.25 6.44
N TRP A 247 8.48 23.35 7.40
CA TRP A 247 8.91 23.54 8.79
C TRP A 247 10.17 22.75 9.18
N LEU A 248 10.72 21.92 8.27
CA LEU A 248 11.83 21.03 8.62
C LEU A 248 13.11 21.77 9.01
N SER A 249 13.47 22.83 8.28
CA SER A 249 14.64 23.65 8.60
C SER A 249 14.47 24.37 9.94
N THR A 250 13.28 24.94 10.17
CA THR A 250 12.94 25.58 11.44
C THR A 250 13.05 24.61 12.61
N LEU A 251 12.52 23.40 12.48
CA LEU A 251 12.62 22.36 13.51
C LEU A 251 14.06 21.93 13.77
N ALA A 252 14.87 21.78 12.72
CA ALA A 252 16.27 21.39 12.84
C ALA A 252 17.14 22.46 13.52
N ALA A 253 16.74 23.73 13.42
CA ALA A 253 17.43 24.86 14.05
C ALA A 253 16.99 25.15 15.50
N LEU A 254 15.99 24.42 16.03
CA LEU A 254 15.55 24.61 17.41
C LEU A 254 16.58 24.03 18.40
N ASP A 255 16.79 24.76 19.50
CA ASP A 255 17.52 24.23 20.65
C ASP A 255 16.75 23.06 21.30
N GLY A 256 17.50 22.06 21.76
CA GLY A 256 16.95 20.85 22.39
C GLY A 256 16.76 19.69 21.41
N ASN A 257 15.75 18.86 21.68
CA ASN A 257 15.58 17.56 21.01
C ASN A 257 14.25 17.56 20.21
N PRO A 258 14.25 18.09 18.97
CA PRO A 258 13.06 18.15 18.14
C PRO A 258 12.62 16.75 17.68
N ILE A 259 11.31 16.53 17.48
CA ILE A 259 10.79 15.27 16.93
C ILE A 259 9.64 15.50 15.95
N ILE A 260 9.57 14.71 14.87
CA ILE A 260 8.44 14.71 13.94
C ILE A 260 7.55 13.50 14.22
N VAL A 261 6.28 13.76 14.54
CA VAL A 261 5.26 12.74 14.80
C VAL A 261 4.28 12.69 13.63
N LEU A 262 4.24 11.55 12.93
CA LEU A 262 3.37 11.34 11.77
C LEU A 262 2.24 10.35 12.05
N ARG A 263 1.12 10.45 11.35
CA ARG A 263 0.00 9.49 11.44
C ARG A 263 -0.07 8.49 10.31
N GLU A 264 0.33 8.87 9.11
CA GLU A 264 0.25 8.01 7.94
C GLU A 264 1.62 7.42 7.60
N ARG A 265 1.73 6.09 7.50
CA ARG A 265 2.99 5.42 7.16
C ARG A 265 3.57 5.88 5.82
N PHE A 266 2.73 6.18 4.84
CA PHE A 266 3.18 6.67 3.54
C PHE A 266 3.84 8.05 3.65
N MET A 267 3.49 8.83 4.68
CA MET A 267 4.00 10.18 4.87
C MET A 267 5.49 10.20 5.19
N VAL A 268 6.01 9.14 5.84
CA VAL A 268 7.46 9.01 6.15
C VAL A 268 8.31 9.12 4.89
N GLN A 269 7.82 8.63 3.74
CA GLN A 269 8.52 8.73 2.45
C GLN A 269 8.29 10.05 1.71
N LYS A 270 7.39 10.91 2.21
CA LYS A 270 7.04 12.20 1.64
C LYS A 270 7.69 13.38 2.36
N ILE A 271 8.12 13.17 3.61
CA ILE A 271 8.94 14.16 4.31
C ILE A 271 10.30 14.26 3.60
N GLU A 272 10.74 15.48 3.31
CA GLU A 272 12.04 15.76 2.70
C GLU A 272 13.22 15.41 3.63
N ALA A 273 14.44 15.50 3.12
CA ALA A 273 15.64 15.20 3.92
C ALA A 273 15.73 16.11 5.14
N THR A 274 16.02 15.52 6.30
CA THR A 274 16.19 16.22 7.58
C THR A 274 16.91 15.28 8.54
N ASP A 275 17.63 15.83 9.51
CA ASP A 275 18.26 15.06 10.59
C ASP A 275 17.33 14.86 11.78
N VAL A 276 16.18 15.55 11.82
CA VAL A 276 15.21 15.44 12.91
C VAL A 276 14.63 14.01 12.96
N PRO A 277 14.62 13.35 14.13
CA PRO A 277 13.99 12.06 14.32
C PRO A 277 12.51 12.06 13.93
N ILE A 278 12.10 11.04 13.16
CA ILE A 278 10.71 10.88 12.72
C ILE A 278 10.15 9.59 13.30
N VAL A 279 9.00 9.70 13.97
CA VAL A 279 8.19 8.56 14.41
C VAL A 279 6.80 8.67 13.81
N CYS A 280 6.39 7.67 13.03
CA CYS A 280 5.03 7.53 12.54
C CYS A 280 4.26 6.54 13.42
N ILE A 281 3.23 7.02 14.10
CA ILE A 281 2.38 6.25 15.02
C ILE A 281 0.94 6.26 14.48
N PRO A 282 0.51 5.21 13.74
CA PRO A 282 -0.80 5.21 13.09
C PRO A 282 -1.98 5.07 14.07
N LYS A 283 -1.83 4.19 15.08
CA LYS A 283 -2.90 3.88 16.06
C LYS A 283 -2.94 4.94 17.16
N VAL A 284 -4.14 5.44 17.45
CA VAL A 284 -4.36 6.48 18.48
C VAL A 284 -3.90 6.02 19.86
N ALA A 285 -4.19 4.77 20.23
CA ALA A 285 -3.77 4.21 21.51
C ALA A 285 -2.26 4.31 21.75
N HIS A 286 -1.44 4.25 20.70
CA HIS A 286 0.01 4.36 20.82
C HIS A 286 0.50 5.81 20.81
N LEU A 287 -0.29 6.76 20.29
CA LEU A 287 0.07 8.19 20.36
C LEU A 287 0.04 8.71 21.79
N MET A 288 -0.87 8.18 22.62
CA MET A 288 -1.00 8.61 24.01
C MET A 288 0.27 8.33 24.82
N ARG A 289 1.18 7.50 24.31
CA ARG A 289 2.49 7.24 24.93
C ARG A 289 3.39 8.46 24.94
N LEU A 290 3.15 9.43 24.06
CA LEU A 290 3.81 10.73 24.09
C LEU A 290 3.52 11.50 25.38
N GLU A 291 2.39 11.22 26.05
CA GLU A 291 2.03 11.83 27.34
C GLU A 291 3.07 11.58 28.43
N HIS A 292 3.71 10.40 28.38
CA HIS A 292 4.72 9.97 29.34
C HIS A 292 6.15 10.34 28.94
N SER A 293 6.33 11.06 27.82
CA SER A 293 7.63 11.58 27.39
C SER A 293 7.91 12.96 28.01
N THR A 294 9.09 13.52 27.74
CA THR A 294 9.43 14.90 28.15
C THR A 294 8.85 15.97 27.23
N LEU A 295 8.15 15.58 26.16
CA LEU A 295 7.62 16.48 25.14
C LEU A 295 6.73 17.54 25.77
N LYS A 296 6.97 18.82 25.48
CA LYS A 296 6.22 19.94 26.06
C LYS A 296 5.34 20.66 25.07
N VAL A 297 5.74 20.69 23.80
CA VAL A 297 5.03 21.44 22.75
C VAL A 297 4.93 20.60 21.48
N LEU A 298 3.75 20.57 20.87
CA LEU A 298 3.52 20.07 19.52
C LEU A 298 3.04 21.20 18.60
N LEU A 299 3.79 21.42 17.53
CA LEU A 299 3.45 22.32 16.43
C LEU A 299 2.58 21.59 15.40
N HIS A 300 1.53 22.26 14.92
CA HIS A 300 0.58 21.71 13.96
C HIS A 300 0.53 22.61 12.72
N PRO A 301 1.30 22.29 11.66
CA PRO A 301 1.30 23.08 10.42
C PRO A 301 0.03 22.85 9.59
N ALA A 302 -0.77 21.85 9.94
CA ALA A 302 -2.03 21.54 9.31
C ALA A 302 -3.04 20.96 10.30
N ASN A 303 -4.32 21.17 10.01
CA ASN A 303 -5.41 20.59 10.76
C ASN A 303 -6.13 19.53 9.91
N SER A 304 -6.06 18.27 10.33
CA SER A 304 -6.76 17.16 9.69
C SER A 304 -7.79 16.56 10.66
N GLY A 305 -8.74 15.77 10.16
CA GLY A 305 -9.74 15.13 11.03
C GLY A 305 -9.12 14.28 12.16
N LYS A 306 -7.91 13.74 11.96
CA LYS A 306 -7.18 12.94 12.96
C LYS A 306 -6.42 13.79 14.00
N THR A 307 -6.24 15.09 13.79
CA THR A 307 -5.50 15.96 14.72
C THR A 307 -6.21 16.04 16.07
N SER A 308 -7.55 16.03 16.08
CA SER A 308 -8.40 15.93 17.28
C SER A 308 -8.02 14.81 18.26
N GLN A 309 -7.32 13.76 17.79
CA GLN A 309 -6.93 12.61 18.60
C GLN A 309 -5.67 12.89 19.43
N ILE A 310 -4.76 13.76 18.96
CA ILE A 310 -3.54 14.11 19.70
C ILE A 310 -3.74 15.34 20.58
N LEU A 311 -4.67 16.24 20.25
CA LEU A 311 -5.01 17.43 21.07
C LEU A 311 -5.54 17.10 22.48
N ARG A 312 -5.75 15.82 22.78
CA ARG A 312 -6.25 15.34 24.07
C ARG A 312 -5.14 15.03 25.08
N ILE A 313 -3.86 15.11 24.69
CA ILE A 313 -2.72 14.84 25.57
C ILE A 313 -2.49 16.07 26.47
N PRO A 314 -2.88 16.06 27.75
CA PRO A 314 -2.89 17.26 28.58
C PRO A 314 -1.48 17.71 28.99
N SER A 315 -0.48 16.82 28.94
CA SER A 315 0.90 17.14 29.31
C SER A 315 1.67 17.90 28.23
N VAL A 316 1.09 18.03 27.03
CA VAL A 316 1.71 18.67 25.86
C VAL A 316 0.88 19.87 25.44
N LYS A 317 1.51 21.04 25.29
CA LYS A 317 0.86 22.21 24.70
C LYS A 317 0.78 22.07 23.17
N HIS A 318 -0.35 22.41 22.59
CA HIS A 318 -0.58 22.32 21.15
C HIS A 318 -0.65 23.72 20.53
N ALA A 319 0.29 24.02 19.64
CA ALA A 319 0.34 25.28 18.92
C ALA A 319 0.00 25.08 17.43
N PHE A 320 -1.05 25.73 16.96
CA PHE A 320 -1.40 25.73 15.53
C PHE A 320 -0.59 26.80 14.81
N THR A 321 0.26 26.40 13.85
CA THR A 321 1.14 27.32 13.10
C THR A 321 0.69 27.53 11.65
N ASN A 322 -0.11 26.60 11.11
CA ASN A 322 -0.55 26.60 9.72
C ASN A 322 0.64 26.54 8.70
N HIS A 323 0.33 26.58 7.41
CA HIS A 323 1.30 26.48 6.30
C HIS A 323 1.26 27.70 5.34
N GLY A 324 0.61 28.79 5.76
CA GLY A 324 0.72 30.09 5.07
C GLY A 324 -0.23 30.36 3.91
N GLU A 325 -1.11 29.45 3.49
CA GLU A 325 -2.09 29.69 2.40
C GLU A 325 -3.34 30.49 2.84
N SER A 326 -3.21 31.39 3.83
CA SER A 326 -4.31 31.90 4.64
C SER A 326 -5.09 33.11 4.08
N ASP A 327 -5.16 33.30 2.76
CA ASP A 327 -5.99 34.37 2.14
C ASP A 327 -7.46 33.99 1.95
N LYS A 328 -7.89 32.81 2.44
CA LYS A 328 -9.28 32.35 2.32
C LYS A 328 -9.99 32.41 3.67
N LEU A 329 -11.24 32.89 3.66
CA LEU A 329 -12.19 32.93 4.80
C LEU A 329 -12.37 31.58 5.53
N SER A 330 -11.87 30.47 4.96
CA SER A 330 -11.72 29.16 5.62
C SER A 330 -10.74 29.14 6.81
N SER A 331 -10.01 30.23 7.05
CA SER A 331 -9.06 30.38 8.16
C SER A 331 -9.74 30.45 9.53
N CYS A 332 -11.03 30.81 9.58
CA CYS A 332 -11.85 30.78 10.79
C CYS A 332 -12.40 29.37 11.02
N ASN A 333 -11.52 28.38 11.16
CA ASN A 333 -11.95 27.04 11.56
C ASN A 333 -12.27 27.05 13.06
N PRO A 334 -13.50 26.72 13.52
CA PRO A 334 -13.82 26.63 14.95
C PRO A 334 -12.86 25.74 15.74
N TYR A 335 -12.22 24.78 15.07
CA TYR A 335 -11.18 23.92 15.66
C TYR A 335 -9.92 24.65 16.13
N ALA A 336 -9.67 25.88 15.68
CA ALA A 336 -8.56 26.68 16.19
C ALA A 336 -8.65 26.88 17.72
N LYS A 337 -9.87 26.86 18.28
CA LYS A 337 -10.13 26.95 19.73
C LYS A 337 -9.70 25.71 20.51
N ALA A 338 -9.44 24.59 19.84
CA ALA A 338 -8.97 23.37 20.49
C ALA A 338 -7.45 23.37 20.76
N TYR A 339 -6.73 24.37 20.24
CA TYR A 339 -5.29 24.54 20.48
C TYR A 339 -5.07 25.49 21.66
N ASP A 340 -3.99 25.25 22.40
CA ASP A 340 -3.57 26.15 23.48
C ASP A 340 -3.12 27.50 22.93
N GLU A 341 -2.40 27.47 21.79
CA GLU A 341 -1.92 28.66 21.10
C GLU A 341 -2.18 28.59 19.59
N VAL A 342 -2.45 29.74 18.99
CA VAL A 342 -2.53 29.89 17.53
C VAL A 342 -1.52 30.94 17.10
N TRP A 343 -0.53 30.50 16.32
CA TRP A 343 0.57 31.32 15.83
C TRP A 343 0.30 31.70 14.39
N VAL A 344 0.51 32.98 14.10
CA VAL A 344 -0.13 33.63 12.97
C VAL A 344 0.83 34.66 12.38
N ALA A 345 0.91 34.71 11.05
CA ALA A 345 1.85 35.59 10.35
C ALA A 345 1.30 37.03 10.25
N GLY A 346 1.56 37.83 11.28
CA GLY A 346 1.29 39.27 11.30
C GLY A 346 -0.11 39.69 11.77
N PRO A 347 -0.35 41.01 11.98
CA PRO A 347 -1.54 41.53 12.69
C PRO A 347 -2.89 41.22 12.02
N ALA A 348 -2.94 41.19 10.68
CA ALA A 348 -4.18 40.93 9.94
C ALA A 348 -4.72 39.50 10.23
N ALA A 349 -3.84 38.51 10.31
CA ALA A 349 -4.24 37.14 10.62
C ALA A 349 -4.69 36.98 12.10
N VAL A 350 -4.20 37.83 13.01
CA VAL A 350 -4.71 37.90 14.39
C VAL A 350 -6.18 38.32 14.37
N SER A 351 -6.52 39.40 13.66
CA SER A 351 -7.90 39.90 13.58
C SER A 351 -8.88 38.89 12.97
N ALA A 352 -8.45 38.12 11.97
CA ALA A 352 -9.27 37.06 11.38
C ALA A 352 -9.56 35.95 12.40
N THR A 353 -8.53 35.48 13.11
CA THR A 353 -8.65 34.40 14.11
C THR A 353 -9.42 34.81 15.36
N SER A 354 -9.39 36.10 15.73
CA SER A 354 -10.10 36.65 16.90
C SER A 354 -11.54 37.09 16.62
N SER A 355 -12.00 37.05 15.37
CA SER A 355 -13.31 37.59 14.97
C SER A 355 -14.50 36.83 15.58
N PRO A 356 -15.52 37.52 16.15
CA PRO A 356 -16.64 36.88 16.85
C PRO A 356 -17.67 36.17 15.96
N THR A 357 -17.54 36.21 14.63
CA THR A 357 -18.52 35.65 13.67
C THR A 357 -18.67 34.12 13.72
N SER A 358 -17.90 33.41 14.55
CA SER A 358 -18.13 31.99 14.90
C SER A 358 -19.02 31.79 16.13
N ALA A 359 -19.60 32.85 16.68
CA ALA A 359 -20.46 32.82 17.87
C ALA A 359 -21.90 32.39 17.54
N SER A 360 -22.11 31.12 17.25
CA SER A 360 -23.36 30.47 17.67
C SER A 360 -23.09 29.07 18.22
N ARG A 361 -23.51 28.89 19.48
CA ARG A 361 -23.59 27.63 20.25
C ARG A 361 -22.27 26.91 20.57
N THR A 362 -21.64 27.28 21.67
CA THR A 362 -21.60 26.52 22.94
C THR A 362 -20.52 27.12 23.84
N ARG A 363 -20.91 27.43 25.08
CA ARG A 363 -20.13 28.17 26.07
C ARG A 363 -19.46 27.17 27.00
N THR A 364 -18.14 27.07 26.97
CA THR A 364 -17.28 26.61 28.07
C THR A 364 -15.87 27.14 27.82
N SER A 365 -15.22 27.58 28.90
CA SER A 365 -14.09 28.50 28.92
C SER A 365 -12.73 27.81 28.69
N SER A 366 -12.09 28.11 27.56
CA SER A 366 -10.64 28.30 27.48
C SER A 366 -10.38 29.38 26.41
N ARG A 367 -9.67 30.45 26.76
CA ARG A 367 -9.27 31.49 25.80
C ARG A 367 -7.96 31.04 25.15
N SER A 368 -7.98 30.59 23.90
CA SER A 368 -6.76 30.42 23.11
C SER A 368 -6.10 31.79 22.90
N ALA A 369 -4.82 31.94 23.23
CA ALA A 369 -4.08 33.18 23.00
C ALA A 369 -3.47 33.18 21.58
N ALA A 370 -3.79 34.20 20.77
CA ALA A 370 -3.12 34.43 19.49
C ALA A 370 -1.86 35.28 19.73
N ARG A 371 -0.70 34.79 19.26
CA ARG A 371 0.60 35.48 19.41
C ARG A 371 1.23 35.70 18.03
N SER A 372 1.87 36.85 17.82
CA SER A 372 2.62 37.19 16.61
C SER A 372 4.10 36.83 16.77
N TRP A 373 4.73 36.26 15.73
CA TRP A 373 6.16 35.99 15.68
C TRP A 373 6.90 36.99 14.78
N PRO A 374 8.19 37.29 15.02
CA PRO A 374 8.96 38.18 14.15
C PRO A 374 9.18 37.53 12.76
N ARG A 375 9.08 38.32 11.69
CA ARG A 375 9.46 37.89 10.34
C ARG A 375 10.98 37.66 10.30
N SER A 376 11.42 36.45 9.94
CA SER A 376 12.80 36.26 9.47
C SER A 376 12.98 37.03 8.16
N GLY A 377 13.92 37.97 8.18
CA GLY A 377 14.23 38.82 7.03
C GLY A 377 15.20 38.14 6.08
N ARG A 378 14.74 37.96 4.84
CA ARG A 378 15.45 37.67 3.58
C ARG A 378 16.19 36.34 3.44
#